data_AF-A0A520RGI5-F1
#
_entry.id   AF-A0A520RGI5-F1
#
_cell.length_a   1.000
_cell.length_b   1.000
_cell.length_c   1.000
_cell.angle_alpha   90.00
_cell.angle_beta   90.00
_cell.angle_gamma   90.00
#
_symmetry.space_group_name_H-M   'P 1'
#
loop_
_entity.id
_entity.type
_entity.pdbx_description
1 polymer ?
#
loop_
_entity_poly.entity_id
_entity_poly.type
_entity_poly.pdbx_seq_one_letter_code
_entity_poly.pdbx_strand_id
1 'polypeptide(L)' 'MNFRQLRRPEVSINLTPLIDVVFLLLIFFMVSTSFSELTQLVVDLPEAEGIPASADNTVLLVVDVQGNMTLDG' A
#
# COMPACT_ATOMS: atom_id res chain seq x y z
N MET A 1 -22.16 67.63 -0.90
CA MET A 1 -20.92 66.84 -1.09
C MET A 1 -21.31 65.56 -1.81
N ASN A 2 -20.84 65.37 -3.04
CA ASN A 2 -21.25 64.24 -3.88
C ASN A 2 -20.36 63.02 -3.54
N PHE A 3 -20.92 62.04 -2.84
CA PHE A 3 -20.20 60.84 -2.44
C PHE A 3 -20.14 59.85 -3.61
N ARG A 4 -19.00 59.82 -4.32
CA ARG A 4 -18.69 58.74 -5.25
C ARG A 4 -18.55 57.44 -4.46
N GLN A 5 -19.53 56.56 -4.60
CA GLN A 5 -19.42 55.18 -4.10
C GLN A 5 -18.28 54.48 -4.84
N LEU A 6 -17.19 54.18 -4.14
CA LEU A 6 -16.17 53.27 -4.66
C LEU A 6 -16.80 51.88 -4.75
N ARG A 7 -16.96 51.37 -5.98
CA ARG A 7 -17.31 49.95 -6.19
C ARG A 7 -16.18 49.12 -5.58
N ARG A 8 -16.52 48.28 -4.60
CA ARG A 8 -15.59 47.27 -4.08
C ARG A 8 -15.28 46.28 -5.20
N PRO A 9 -14.00 45.94 -5.44
CA PRO A 9 -13.67 44.92 -6.41
C PRO A 9 -14.26 43.58 -5.94
N GLU A 10 -14.91 42.87 -6.87
CA GLU A 10 -15.34 41.50 -6.63
C GLU A 10 -14.11 40.61 -6.50
N VAL A 11 -14.00 39.91 -5.37
CA VAL A 11 -12.91 38.96 -5.13
C VAL A 11 -13.21 37.70 -5.95
N SER A 12 -12.43 37.47 -7.00
CA SER A 12 -12.48 36.21 -7.76
C SER A 12 -11.53 35.19 -7.13
N ILE A 13 -11.99 33.94 -7.01
CA ILE A 13 -11.15 32.83 -6.56
C ILE A 13 -10.33 32.34 -7.76
N ASN A 14 -9.01 32.26 -7.59
CA ASN A 14 -8.13 31.70 -8.61
C ASN A 14 -8.21 30.17 -8.56
N LEU A 15 -8.82 29.55 -9.58
CA LEU A 15 -8.97 28.09 -9.65
C LEU A 15 -7.66 27.37 -9.98
N THR A 16 -6.75 28.00 -10.73
CA THR A 16 -5.46 27.41 -11.14
C THR A 16 -4.63 26.87 -9.96
N PRO A 17 -4.36 27.64 -8.88
CA PRO A 17 -3.64 27.12 -7.72
C PRO A 17 -4.45 26.09 -6.91
N LEU A 18 -5.78 26.15 -6.92
CA LEU A 18 -6.63 25.15 -6.24
C LEU A 18 -6.52 23.79 -6.94
N ILE A 19 -6.58 23.79 -8.28
CA ILE A 19 -6.45 22.59 -9.10
C ILE A 19 -5.10 21.94 -8.84
N ASP A 20 -4.01 22.71 -8.77
CA ASP A 20 -2.66 22.21 -8.52
C ASP A 20 -2.56 21.45 -7.18
N VAL A 21 -3.09 22.03 -6.10
CA VAL A 21 -3.12 21.37 -4.78
C VAL A 21 -3.93 20.07 -4.81
N VAL A 22 -5.09 20.07 -5.46
CA VAL A 22 -5.92 18.85 -5.58
C VAL A 22 -5.20 17.78 -6.42
N PHE A 23 -4.54 18.17 -7.51
CA PHE A 23 -3.82 17.25 -8.38
C PHE A 23 -2.61 16.62 -7.69
N LEU A 24 -1.84 17.44 -6.94
CA LEU A 24 -0.75 16.97 -6.10
C LEU A 24 -1.23 15.93 -5.07
N LEU A 25 -2.36 16.18 -4.42
CA LEU A 25 -2.95 15.24 -3.44
C LEU A 25 -3.37 13.92 -4.11
N LEU A 26 -3.97 13.96 -5.31
CA LEU A 26 -4.35 12.75 -6.03
C LEU A 26 -3.14 11.89 -6.44
N ILE A 27 -2.06 12.52 -6.94
CA ILE A 27 -0.81 11.83 -7.27
C ILE A 27 -0.21 11.21 -6.00
N PHE A 28 -0.14 11.98 -4.92
CA PHE A 28 0.38 11.49 -3.64
C PHE A 28 -0.40 10.27 -3.13
N PHE A 29 -1.73 10.31 -3.18
CA PHE A 29 -2.57 9.18 -2.79
C PHE A 29 -2.37 7.97 -3.70
N MET A 30 -2.40 8.16 -5.02
CA MET A 30 -2.21 7.07 -5.99
C MET A 30 -0.87 6.36 -5.80
N VAL A 31 0.22 7.10 -5.59
CA VAL A 31 1.55 6.53 -5.35
C VAL A 31 1.60 5.80 -4.00
N SER A 32 1.00 6.39 -2.95
CA SER A 32 1.01 5.81 -1.60
C SER A 32 0.20 4.51 -1.51
N THR A 33 -0.84 4.34 -2.34
CA THR A 33 -1.67 3.12 -2.35
C THR A 33 -0.97 1.87 -2.90
N SER A 34 0.20 2.00 -3.53
CA SER A 34 0.93 0.85 -4.10
C SER A 34 1.62 -0.04 -3.05
N PHE A 35 1.60 0.31 -1.76
CA PHE A 35 2.48 -0.30 -0.76
C PHE A 35 1.86 -1.43 0.08
N SER A 36 0.70 -1.97 -0.30
CA SER A 36 0.01 -2.99 0.51
C SER A 36 -0.23 -4.32 -0.20
N GLU A 37 0.68 -4.71 -1.09
CA GLU A 37 0.89 -6.13 -1.39
C GLU A 37 2.03 -6.65 -0.49
N LEU A 38 1.80 -6.59 0.84
CA LEU A 38 2.60 -7.40 1.74
C LEU A 38 2.28 -8.84 1.38
N THR A 39 3.29 -9.58 0.95
CA THR A 39 3.28 -11.02 0.71
C THR A 39 2.90 -11.75 1.99
N GLN A 40 1.63 -11.68 2.39
CA GLN A 40 1.08 -12.55 3.40
C GLN A 40 0.99 -13.90 2.75
N LEU A 41 1.98 -14.74 3.03
CA LEU A 41 1.85 -16.17 2.80
C LEU A 41 0.64 -16.61 3.61
N VAL A 42 -0.47 -16.87 2.92
CA VAL A 42 -1.68 -17.42 3.54
C VAL A 42 -1.32 -18.84 3.94
N VAL A 43 -1.11 -19.05 5.24
CA VAL A 43 -0.87 -20.37 5.82
C VAL A 43 -2.19 -20.85 6.41
N ASP A 44 -2.83 -21.79 5.72
CA ASP A 44 -3.96 -22.51 6.30
C ASP A 44 -3.42 -23.50 7.35
N LEU A 45 -3.81 -23.32 8.60
CA LEU A 45 -3.48 -24.27 9.67
C LEU A 45 -4.42 -25.48 9.56
N PRO A 46 -3.91 -26.69 9.25
CA PRO A 46 -4.76 -27.88 9.22
C PRO A 46 -5.19 -28.26 10.65
N GLU A 47 -6.44 -28.66 10.82
CA GLU A 47 -6.90 -29.30 12.05
C GLU A 47 -6.39 -30.75 12.07
N ALA A 48 -5.74 -31.15 13.16
CA ALA A 48 -5.22 -32.51 13.29
C ALA A 48 -6.35 -33.49 13.62
N GLU A 49 -6.68 -34.38 12.67
CA GLU A 49 -7.39 -35.61 13.01
C GLU A 49 -6.42 -36.49 13.82
N GLY A 50 -6.83 -36.93 15.02
CA GLY A 50 -5.99 -37.51 16.09
C GLY A 50 -5.22 -38.80 15.77
N ILE A 51 -4.38 -38.78 14.74
CA ILE A 51 -3.45 -39.83 14.36
C ILE A 51 -2.12 -39.51 15.06
N PRO A 52 -1.55 -40.45 15.85
CA PRO A 52 -0.22 -40.25 16.41
C PRO A 52 0.80 -40.08 15.28
N ALA A 53 1.53 -38.96 15.31
CA ALA A 53 2.57 -38.67 14.32
C ALA A 53 3.55 -39.85 14.24
N SER A 54 3.67 -40.45 13.06
CA SER A 54 4.71 -41.44 12.80
C SER A 54 6.06 -40.71 12.86
N ALA A 55 6.99 -41.23 13.65
CA ALA A 55 8.29 -40.62 13.84
C ALA A 55 9.09 -40.58 12.52
N ASP A 56 9.71 -39.41 12.30
CA ASP A 56 10.86 -39.16 11.44
C ASP A 56 10.72 -39.35 9.93
N ASN A 57 10.08 -38.36 9.30
CA ASN A 57 10.46 -37.97 7.94
C ASN A 57 10.59 -36.44 7.85
N THR A 58 11.49 -35.88 8.65
CA THR A 58 11.79 -34.44 8.62
C THR A 58 12.65 -34.15 7.40
N VAL A 59 12.07 -33.47 6.41
CA VAL A 59 12.79 -33.03 5.21
C VAL A 59 13.36 -31.65 5.44
N LEU A 60 14.67 -31.47 5.23
CA LEU A 60 15.32 -30.15 5.32
C LEU A 60 15.41 -29.53 3.92
N LEU A 61 14.66 -28.46 3.68
CA LEU A 61 14.75 -27.65 2.47
C LEU A 61 15.50 -26.34 2.78
N VAL A 62 16.63 -26.12 2.12
CA VAL A 62 17.39 -24.85 2.22
C VAL A 62 17.16 -24.05 0.94
N VAL A 63 16.79 -22.78 1.09
CA VAL A 63 16.60 -21.84 -0.02
C VAL A 63 17.57 -20.68 0.14
N ASP A 64 18.43 -20.45 -0.86
CA ASP A 64 19.39 -19.34 -0.83
C ASP A 64 18.81 -18.04 -1.41
N VAL A 65 19.57 -16.94 -1.27
CA VAL A 65 19.18 -15.60 -1.77
C VAL A 65 19.13 -15.51 -3.30
N GLN A 66 19.66 -16.50 -4.01
CA GLN A 66 19.63 -16.61 -5.47
C GLN A 66 18.46 -17.48 -5.95
N GLY A 67 17.69 -18.07 -5.02
CA GLY A 67 16.56 -18.94 -5.29
C GLY A 67 16.95 -20.40 -5.54
N ASN A 68 18.19 -20.80 -5.27
CA ASN A 68 18.59 -22.21 -5.35
C ASN A 68 18.02 -22.97 -4.15
N MET A 69 17.58 -24.20 -4.40
CA MET A 69 16.93 -25.07 -3.42
C MET A 69 17.74 -26.34 -3.25
N THR A 70 18.16 -26.66 -2.03
CA THR A 70 18.79 -27.95 -1.70
C THR A 70 17.94 -28.72 -0.70
N LEU A 71 17.87 -30.04 -0.89
CA LEU A 71 17.17 -30.97 -0.01
C LEU A 71 18.25 -31.77 0.73
N ASP A 72 18.18 -31.78 2.06
CA ASP A 72 19.09 -32.52 2.94
C ASP A 72 20.58 -32.11 2.88
N GLY A 73 20.85 -30.84 2.53
CA GLY A 73 22.19 -30.25 2.53
C GLY A 73 22.69 -29.88 1.14
#